data_AF-A0A7V9PGZ8-F1
#
_entry.id   AF-A0A7V9PGZ8-F1
#
_cell.length_a   1.000
_cell.length_b   1.000
_cell.length_c   1.000
_cell.angle_alpha   90.00
_cell.angle_beta   90.00
_cell.angle_gamma   90.00
#
_symmetry.space_group_name_H-M   'P 1'
#
loop_
_entity.id
_entity.type
_entity.pdbx_description
1 polymer ?
#
loop_
_entity_poly.entity_id
_entity_poly.type
_entity_poly.pdbx_seq_one_letter_code
_entity_poly.pdbx_strand_id
1 'polypeptide(L)'
;MGSVNPMVLLTVVSVVGAAALFIALAVYLLLIIAELERIGGERKVYGAPSSFLSKIRLGVRAIETQTGGLAPQVTKLNGGLSAVRDGLRAIDDNLAGLIAAVSRQVSK
;
A
#
# COMPACT_ATOMS: atom_id res chain seq x y z
N MET A 1 -66.08 7.09 -29.83
CA MET A 1 -64.87 7.01 -28.99
C MET A 1 -65.24 7.50 -27.60
N GLY A 2 -65.31 6.60 -26.61
CA GLY A 2 -65.75 6.94 -25.26
C GLY A 2 -64.72 7.85 -24.57
N SER A 3 -65.19 8.94 -23.97
CA SER A 3 -64.35 9.86 -23.19
C SER A 3 -63.78 9.11 -21.97
N VAL A 4 -62.47 8.91 -21.94
CA VAL A 4 -61.78 8.29 -20.80
C VAL A 4 -61.92 9.22 -19.59
N ASN A 5 -62.32 8.69 -18.43
CA ASN A 5 -62.48 9.49 -17.21
C ASN A 5 -61.11 10.04 -16.77
N PRO A 6 -60.95 11.37 -16.58
CA PRO A 6 -59.67 11.99 -16.23
C PRO A 6 -59.05 11.43 -14.94
N MET A 7 -59.86 11.01 -13.97
CA MET A 7 -59.35 10.37 -12.74
C MET A 7 -58.71 9.01 -13.00
N VAL A 8 -59.29 8.22 -13.91
CA VAL A 8 -58.74 6.93 -14.30
C VAL A 8 -57.40 7.13 -15.01
N LEU A 9 -57.29 8.13 -15.87
CA LEU A 9 -56.05 8.47 -16.56
C LEU A 9 -54.94 8.83 -15.56
N LEU A 10 -55.21 9.72 -14.60
CA LEU A 10 -54.24 10.13 -13.58
C LEU A 10 -53.81 8.96 -12.69
N THR A 11 -54.74 8.06 -12.36
CA THR A 11 -54.44 6.85 -11.57
C THR A 11 -53.50 5.93 -12.33
N VAL A 12 -53.78 5.67 -13.61
CA VAL A 12 -52.93 4.82 -14.46
C VAL A 12 -51.54 5.44 -14.61
N VAL A 13 -51.45 6.74 -14.88
CA VAL A 13 -50.16 7.44 -14.99
C VAL A 13 -49.37 7.37 -13.68
N SER A 14 -50.02 7.53 -12.53
CA SER A 14 -49.37 7.46 -11.22
C SER A 14 -48.85 6.06 -10.92
N VAL A 15 -49.62 5.02 -11.23
CA VAL A 15 -49.21 3.62 -11.05
C VAL A 15 -48.03 3.27 -11.97
N VAL A 16 -48.08 3.70 -13.23
CA VAL A 16 -46.98 3.50 -14.18
C VAL A 16 -45.73 4.25 -13.73
N GLY A 17 -45.87 5.50 -13.27
CA GLY A 17 -44.76 6.29 -12.73
C GLY A 17 -44.12 5.65 -11.51
N ALA A 18 -44.93 5.17 -10.56
CA ALA A 18 -44.43 4.45 -9.39
C ALA A 18 -43.69 3.18 -9.80
N ALA A 19 -44.26 2.37 -10.70
CA ALA A 19 -43.62 1.15 -11.20
C ALA A 19 -42.28 1.45 -11.90
N ALA A 20 -42.23 2.48 -12.74
CA ALA A 20 -41.00 2.92 -13.41
C ALA A 20 -39.93 3.35 -12.39
N LEU A 21 -40.31 4.05 -11.33
CA LEU A 21 -39.40 4.45 -10.26
C LEU A 21 -38.83 3.23 -9.51
N PHE A 22 -39.66 2.24 -9.17
CA PHE A 22 -39.19 1.00 -8.54
C PHE A 22 -38.25 0.21 -9.45
N ILE A 23 -38.55 0.13 -10.75
CA ILE A 23 -37.68 -0.52 -11.73
C ILE A 23 -36.35 0.21 -11.83
N ALA A 24 -36.37 1.53 -11.97
CA ALA A 24 -35.14 2.34 -12.02
C ALA A 24 -34.30 2.14 -10.76
N LEU A 25 -34.92 2.17 -9.58
CA LEU A 25 -34.25 1.92 -8.31
C LEU A 25 -33.59 0.54 -8.28
N ALA A 26 -34.31 -0.52 -8.68
CA ALA A 26 -33.77 -1.87 -8.71
C ALA A 26 -32.58 -1.99 -9.68
N VAL A 27 -32.68 -1.39 -10.88
CA VAL A 27 -31.58 -1.38 -11.87
C VAL A 27 -30.36 -0.68 -11.30
N TYR A 28 -30.52 0.52 -10.72
CA TYR A 28 -29.39 1.25 -10.16
C TYR A 28 -28.75 0.52 -8.98
N LEU A 29 -29.52 -0.13 -8.12
CA LEU A 29 -28.96 -0.95 -7.03
C LEU A 29 -28.11 -2.10 -7.57
N LEU A 30 -28.56 -2.79 -8.61
CA LEU A 30 -27.78 -3.86 -9.25
C LEU A 30 -26.49 -3.33 -9.87
N LEU A 31 -26.54 -2.17 -10.54
CA LEU A 31 -25.36 -1.53 -11.11
C LEU A 31 -24.35 -1.12 -10.02
N ILE A 32 -24.83 -0.57 -8.91
CA ILE A 32 -23.97 -0.20 -7.77
C ILE A 32 -23.30 -1.45 -7.18
N ILE A 33 -24.04 -2.54 -6.99
CA ILE A 33 -23.48 -3.79 -6.49
C ILE A 33 -22.39 -4.31 -7.43
N ALA A 34 -22.65 -4.33 -8.75
CA ALA A 34 -21.69 -4.79 -9.74
C ALA A 34 -20.40 -3.93 -9.73
N GLU A 35 -20.54 -2.61 -9.61
CA GLU A 35 -19.38 -1.71 -9.54
C GLU A 35 -18.60 -1.90 -8.22
N LEU A 36 -19.30 -2.08 -7.09
CA LEU A 36 -18.66 -2.38 -5.81
C LEU A 36 -17.93 -3.72 -5.81
N GLU A 37 -18.43 -4.74 -6.51
CA GLU A 37 -17.72 -6.01 -6.70
C GLU A 37 -16.48 -5.83 -7.58
N ARG A 38 -16.56 -4.99 -8.62
CA ARG A 38 -15.41 -4.65 -9.48
C ARG A 38 -14.31 -3.93 -8.70
N ILE A 39 -14.67 -2.95 -7.87
CA ILE A 39 -13.73 -2.16 -7.05
C ILE A 39 -13.25 -2.93 -5.83
N GLY A 40 -14.15 -3.69 -5.20
CA GLY A 40 -13.93 -4.38 -3.95
C GLY A 40 -13.19 -5.70 -4.11
N GLY A 41 -13.21 -6.30 -5.29
CA GLY A 41 -12.66 -7.63 -5.58
C GLY A 41 -13.74 -8.71 -5.54
N GLU A 42 -13.51 -9.80 -6.28
CA GLU A 42 -14.52 -10.85 -6.50
C GLU A 42 -15.11 -11.39 -5.19
N ARG A 43 -16.44 -11.44 -5.15
CA ARG A 43 -17.21 -12.06 -4.07
C ARG A 43 -17.14 -13.57 -4.23
N LYS A 44 -16.28 -14.23 -3.46
CA LYS A 44 -16.27 -15.70 -3.39
C LYS A 44 -17.51 -16.19 -2.63
N VAL A 45 -18.32 -17.04 -3.28
CA VAL A 45 -19.53 -17.68 -2.70
C VAL A 45 -19.18 -18.56 -1.49
N TYR A 46 -17.94 -19.09 -1.44
CA TYR A 46 -17.37 -19.75 -0.28
C TYR A 46 -15.95 -19.22 -0.03
N GLY A 47 -15.71 -18.61 1.13
CA GLY A 47 -14.40 -18.11 1.57
C GLY A 47 -14.39 -16.61 1.92
N ALA A 48 -13.34 -16.18 2.63
CA ALA A 48 -13.17 -14.78 3.00
C ALA A 48 -13.08 -13.89 1.73
N PRO A 49 -13.83 -12.77 1.66
CA PRO A 49 -13.81 -11.88 0.50
C PRO A 49 -12.37 -11.43 0.22
N SER A 50 -11.88 -11.72 -0.98
CA SER A 50 -10.52 -11.34 -1.40
C SER A 50 -10.49 -9.87 -1.80
N SER A 51 -10.71 -8.99 -0.82
CA SER A 51 -10.79 -7.57 -1.12
C SER A 51 -9.44 -7.00 -1.54
N PHE A 52 -9.41 -6.06 -2.48
CA PHE A 52 -8.17 -5.38 -2.84
C PHE A 52 -7.55 -4.66 -1.63
N LEU A 53 -8.38 -4.08 -0.76
CA LEU A 53 -7.92 -3.49 0.51
C LEU A 53 -7.28 -4.51 1.44
N SER A 54 -7.84 -5.74 1.52
CA SER A 54 -7.24 -6.83 2.30
C SER A 54 -5.86 -7.19 1.76
N LYS A 55 -5.70 -7.26 0.44
CA LYS A 55 -4.40 -7.51 -0.21
C LYS A 55 -3.41 -6.38 0.06
N ILE A 56 -3.84 -5.12 -0.07
CA ILE A 56 -3.03 -3.94 0.24
C ILE A 56 -2.59 -3.98 1.69
N ARG A 57 -3.49 -4.27 2.64
CA ARG A 57 -3.16 -4.37 4.07
C ARG A 57 -2.12 -5.45 4.35
N LEU A 58 -2.25 -6.62 3.72
CA LEU A 58 -1.25 -7.68 3.82
C LEU A 58 0.10 -7.25 3.24
N GLY A 59 0.10 -6.61 2.07
CA GLY A 59 1.32 -6.08 1.45
C GLY A 59 2.02 -5.04 2.31
N VAL A 60 1.28 -4.08 2.86
CA VAL A 60 1.80 -3.04 3.76
C VAL A 60 2.39 -3.68 5.03
N ARG A 61 1.72 -4.66 5.62
CA ARG A 61 2.25 -5.38 6.79
C ARG A 61 3.53 -6.15 6.49
N ALA A 62 3.63 -6.75 5.30
CA ALA A 62 4.85 -7.43 4.86
C ALA A 62 6.01 -6.43 4.71
N ILE A 63 5.75 -5.27 4.09
CA ILE A 63 6.73 -4.18 3.97
C ILE A 63 7.16 -3.70 5.35
N GLU A 64 6.24 -3.44 6.27
CA GLU A 64 6.55 -3.03 7.65
C GLU A 64 7.43 -4.05 8.37
N THR A 65 7.11 -5.35 8.23
CA THR A 65 7.91 -6.43 8.85
C THR A 65 9.32 -6.48 8.28
N GLN A 66 9.46 -6.36 6.95
CA GLN A 66 10.77 -6.40 6.28
C GLN A 66 11.60 -5.14 6.58
N THR A 67 10.96 -3.97 6.62
CA THR A 67 11.63 -2.68 6.81
C THR A 67 11.92 -2.35 8.27
N GLY A 68 11.14 -2.89 9.22
CA GLY A 68 11.37 -2.73 10.65
C GLY A 68 12.75 -3.23 11.12
N GLY A 69 13.34 -4.18 10.39
CA GLY A 69 14.70 -4.68 10.65
C GLY A 69 15.83 -3.79 10.13
N LEU A 70 15.55 -2.74 9.34
CA LEU A 70 16.60 -1.93 8.71
C LEU A 70 17.33 -1.04 9.73
N ALA A 71 16.61 -0.43 10.68
CA ALA A 71 17.23 0.46 11.68
C ALA A 71 18.37 -0.20 12.48
N PRO A 72 18.22 -1.40 13.06
CA PRO A 72 19.32 -2.06 13.76
C PRO A 72 20.44 -2.51 12.81
N GLN A 73 20.12 -2.88 11.56
CA GLN A 73 21.14 -3.25 10.56
C GLN A 73 22.01 -2.05 10.16
N VAL A 74 21.40 -0.88 9.93
CA VAL A 74 22.10 0.38 9.66
C VAL A 74 22.99 0.77 10.84
N THR A 75 22.50 0.62 12.06
CA THR A 75 23.28 0.90 13.28
C THR A 75 24.51 -0.01 13.36
N LYS A 76 24.36 -1.31 13.13
CA LYS A 76 25.47 -2.27 13.12
C LYS A 76 26.48 -1.95 12.01
N LEU A 77 26.00 -1.62 10.82
CA LEU A 77 26.85 -1.25 9.69
C LEU A 77 27.69 -0.01 10.01
N ASN A 78 27.06 1.04 10.54
CA ASN A 78 27.76 2.28 10.91
C ASN A 78 28.80 2.04 12.03
N GLY A 79 28.49 1.17 12.98
CA GLY A 79 29.43 0.73 14.01
C GLY A 79 30.65 0.02 13.41
N GLY A 80 30.43 -0.93 12.50
CA GLY A 80 31.49 -1.62 11.78
C GLY A 80 32.36 -0.68 10.95
N LEU A 81 31.74 0.24 10.21
CA LEU A 81 32.46 1.26 9.42
C LEU A 81 33.29 2.19 10.30
N SER A 82 32.79 2.56 11.48
CA SER A 82 33.56 3.37 12.44
C SER A 82 34.78 2.61 12.94
N ALA A 83 34.64 1.33 13.28
CA ALA A 83 35.76 0.50 13.71
C ALA A 83 36.81 0.32 12.61
N VAL A 84 36.38 0.12 11.36
CA VAL A 84 37.29 0.04 10.20
C VAL A 84 38.05 1.34 10.01
N ARG A 85 37.36 2.49 10.07
CA ARG A 85 37.99 3.82 9.98
C ARG A 85 39.06 3.99 11.06
N ASP A 86 38.75 3.63 12.30
CA ASP A 86 39.67 3.81 13.43
C ASP A 86 40.88 2.89 13.32
N GLY A 87 40.70 1.64 12.86
CA GLY A 87 41.79 0.72 12.56
C GLY A 87 42.71 1.22 11.43
N LEU A 88 42.13 1.77 10.35
CA LEU A 88 42.91 2.37 9.25
C LEU A 88 43.74 3.57 9.73
N ARG A 89 43.20 4.39 10.62
CA ARG A 89 43.93 5.52 11.21
C ARG A 89 45.11 5.05 12.05
N ALA A 90 44.94 4.01 12.85
CA ALA A 90 46.02 3.42 13.63
C ALA A 90 47.13 2.81 12.74
N ILE A 91 46.76 2.23 11.59
CA ILE A 91 47.74 1.76 10.60
C ILE A 91 48.52 2.95 10.04
N ASP A 92 47.85 4.02 9.63
CA ASP A 92 48.49 5.23 9.09
C ASP A 92 49.47 5.87 10.09
N ASP A 93 49.05 6.02 11.35
CA ASP A 93 49.89 6.55 12.43
C ASP A 93 51.15 5.67 12.66
N ASN A 94 51.00 4.34 12.61
CA ASN A 94 52.13 3.42 12.73
C ASN A 94 53.09 3.50 11.54
N LEU A 95 52.56 3.59 10.31
CA LEU A 95 53.39 3.78 9.11
C LEU A 95 54.17 5.09 9.17
N ALA A 96 53.52 6.19 9.57
CA ALA A 96 54.18 7.48 9.73
C ALA A 96 55.33 7.41 10.76
N GLY A 97 55.10 6.73 11.89
CA GLY A 97 56.12 6.49 12.91
C GLY A 97 57.30 5.65 12.39
N LEU A 98 57.02 4.57 11.66
CA LEU A 98 58.02 3.72 11.02
C LEU A 98 58.88 4.49 10.01
N ILE A 99 58.25 5.28 9.14
CA ILE A 99 58.96 6.12 8.17
C ILE A 99 59.89 7.09 8.91
N ALA A 100 59.39 7.79 9.93
CA ALA A 100 60.21 8.72 10.71
C ALA A 100 61.40 8.04 11.40
N ALA A 101 61.21 6.82 11.93
CA ALA A 101 62.28 6.04 12.54
C ALA A 101 63.34 5.60 11.53
N VAL A 102 62.93 5.11 10.36
CA VAL A 102 63.82 4.71 9.26
C VAL A 102 64.59 5.93 8.74
N SER A 103 63.94 7.07 8.52
CA SER A 103 64.60 8.30 8.09
C SER A 103 65.69 8.75 9.08
N ARG A 104 65.45 8.61 10.39
CA ARG A 104 66.46 8.92 11.43
C ARG A 104 67.66 7.97 11.42
N GLN A 105 67.45 6.69 11.10
CA GLN A 105 68.54 5.72 10.97
C GLN A 105 69.42 6.00 9.76
N VAL A 106 68.83 6.39 8.62
CA VAL A 106 69.58 6.71 7.40
C VAL A 106 70.37 8.02 7.52
N SER A 107 69.91 8.96 8.36
CA SER A 107 70.60 10.23 8.60
C SER A 107 71.75 10.17 9.62
N LYS A 108 72.00 9.01 10.23
CA LYS A 108 73.14 8.75 11.12
C LYS A 108 74.24 8.02 10.38
#